data_AF-A0A9E0HBI6-F1
#
_entry.id   AF-A0A9E0HBI6-F1
#
_cell.length_a   1.000
_cell.length_b   1.000
_cell.length_c   1.000
_cell.angle_alpha   90.00
_cell.angle_beta   90.00
_cell.angle_gamma   90.00
#
_symmetry.space_group_name_H-M   'P 1'
#
loop_
_entity.id
_entity.type
_entity.pdbx_description
1 polymer ?
#
loop_
_entity_poly.entity_id
_entity_poly.type
_entity_poly.pdbx_seq_one_letter_code
_entity_poly.pdbx_strand_id
1 'polypeptide(L)'
;MPAHAVRVLLLGGVANLVLSFALGWLLSMKRMKEPAARHHWLLVAHTVSLQEGLLLVALSWAIGFAALSSTTAAVGAWLLVVASLFQDASGIANWLTRTDDQFAARSPGWVLASVNAVLNTAGLAIVSYGVVRGLL
;
A
#
# COMPACT_ATOMS: atom_id res chain seq x y z
N MET A 1 -11.40 20.55 6.15
CA MET A 1 -10.58 19.33 5.93
C MET A 1 -11.03 18.22 6.88
N PRO A 2 -11.25 16.98 6.40
CA PRO A 2 -11.64 15.85 7.25
C PRO A 2 -10.43 15.36 8.07
N ALA A 3 -10.21 15.96 9.24
CA ALA A 3 -9.01 15.78 10.07
C ALA A 3 -8.69 14.30 10.40
N HIS A 4 -9.72 13.48 10.60
CA HIS A 4 -9.55 12.05 10.84
C HIS A 4 -8.97 11.31 9.62
N ALA A 5 -9.49 11.58 8.42
CA ALA A 5 -9.03 10.93 7.19
C ALA A 5 -7.56 11.27 6.88
N VAL A 6 -7.15 12.52 7.12
CA VAL A 6 -5.76 12.96 7.01
C VAL A 6 -4.85 12.15 7.94
N ARG A 7 -5.24 12.00 9.21
CA ARG A 7 -4.45 11.23 10.19
C ARG A 7 -4.32 9.76 9.79
N VAL A 8 -5.41 9.14 9.32
CA VAL A 8 -5.40 7.73 8.88
C VAL A 8 -4.42 7.55 7.72
N LEU A 9 -4.53 8.37 6.67
CA LEU A 9 -3.65 8.30 5.51
C LEU A 9 -2.19 8.58 5.86
N LEU A 10 -1.93 9.60 6.68
CA LEU A 10 -0.58 9.96 7.09
C LEU A 10 0.07 8.86 7.94
N LEU A 11 -0.65 8.33 8.93
CA LEU A 11 -0.13 7.25 9.78
C LEU A 11 0.08 5.95 8.99
N GLY A 12 -0.86 5.60 8.11
CA GLY A 12 -0.73 4.45 7.21
C GLY A 12 0.47 4.60 6.27
N GLY A 13 0.66 5.79 5.70
CA GLY A 13 1.80 6.10 4.85
C GLY A 13 3.14 6.01 5.58
N VAL A 14 3.24 6.60 6.78
CA VAL A 14 4.46 6.49 7.61
C VAL A 14 4.74 5.04 8.01
N ALA A 15 3.72 4.26 8.37
CA ALA A 15 3.89 2.85 8.69
C ALA A 15 4.44 2.04 7.50
N ASN A 16 3.93 2.28 6.29
CA ASN A 16 4.45 1.70 5.04
C ASN A 16 5.92 2.08 4.80
N LEU A 17 6.30 3.35 5.02
CA LEU A 17 7.69 3.80 4.86
C LEU A 17 8.64 3.13 5.86
N VAL A 18 8.20 2.97 7.11
CA VAL A 18 8.97 2.23 8.14
C VAL A 18 9.13 0.76 7.74
N LEU A 19 8.05 0.13 7.26
CA LEU A 19 8.12 -1.24 6.76
C LEU A 19 9.08 -1.35 5.57
N SER A 20 8.98 -0.44 4.60
CA SER A 20 9.86 -0.43 3.43
C SER A 20 11.32 -0.30 3.82
N PHE A 21 11.64 0.56 4.79
CA PHE A 21 12.99 0.69 5.32
C PHE A 21 13.49 -0.64 5.93
N ALA A 22 12.66 -1.31 6.73
CA ALA A 22 12.99 -2.60 7.32
C ALA A 22 13.21 -3.69 6.25
N LEU A 23 12.34 -3.75 5.23
CA LEU A 23 12.46 -4.69 4.12
C LEU A 23 13.70 -4.39 3.25
N GLY A 24 14.02 -3.11 3.03
CA GLY A 24 15.22 -2.68 2.31
C GLY A 24 16.50 -3.06 3.04
N TRP A 25 16.53 -2.90 4.36
CA TRP A 25 17.62 -3.38 5.21
C TRP A 25 17.79 -4.90 5.10
N LEU A 26 16.69 -5.65 5.22
CA LEU A 26 16.68 -7.11 5.09
C LEU A 26 17.17 -7.57 3.70
N LEU A 27 16.71 -6.91 2.63
CA LEU A 27 17.14 -7.16 1.27
C LEU A 27 18.64 -6.91 1.11
N SER A 28 19.17 -5.82 1.66
CA SER A 28 20.59 -5.51 1.65
C SER A 28 21.42 -6.61 2.33
N MET A 29 21.02 -7.03 3.53
CA MET A 29 21.69 -8.13 4.24
C MET A 29 21.69 -9.44 3.44
N LYS A 30 20.58 -9.77 2.77
CA LYS A 30 20.46 -10.97 1.93
C LYS A 30 21.36 -10.89 0.70
N ARG A 31 21.40 -9.74 0.02
CA ARG A 31 22.24 -9.52 -1.16
C ARG A 31 23.74 -9.49 -0.84
N MET A 32 24.14 -9.06 0.35
CA MET A 32 25.55 -9.15 0.78
C MET A 32 26.02 -10.60 0.93
N LYS A 33 25.12 -11.51 1.33
CA LYS A 33 25.44 -12.94 1.51
C LYS A 33 25.31 -13.72 0.19
N GLU A 34 24.28 -13.43 -0.59
CA GLU A 34 23.94 -14.15 -1.82
C GLU A 34 23.64 -13.15 -2.96
N PRO A 35 24.66 -12.54 -3.58
CA PRO A 35 24.47 -11.48 -4.57
C PRO A 35 23.75 -11.94 -5.84
N ALA A 36 23.95 -13.20 -6.24
CA ALA A 36 23.39 -13.80 -7.45
C ALA A 36 22.00 -14.45 -7.24
N ALA A 37 21.54 -14.58 -5.99
CA ALA A 37 20.24 -15.17 -5.71
C ALA A 37 19.09 -14.23 -6.12
N ARG A 38 17.99 -14.82 -6.59
CA ARG A 38 16.79 -14.08 -7.00
C ARG A 38 15.96 -13.70 -5.77
N HIS A 39 16.13 -12.48 -5.28
CA HIS A 39 15.34 -11.92 -4.16
C HIS A 39 14.08 -11.18 -4.64
N HIS A 40 13.43 -11.67 -5.70
CA HIS A 40 12.37 -10.95 -6.42
C HIS A 40 11.26 -10.46 -5.50
N TRP A 41 10.61 -11.36 -4.74
CA TRP A 41 9.48 -10.98 -3.88
C TRP A 41 9.84 -10.06 -2.72
N LEU A 42 11.07 -10.17 -2.20
CA LEU A 42 11.55 -9.25 -1.16
C LEU A 42 11.79 -7.86 -1.74
N LEU A 43 12.32 -7.77 -2.97
CA LEU A 43 12.44 -6.51 -3.70
C LEU A 43 11.06 -5.91 -4.00
N VAL A 44 10.10 -6.72 -4.48
CA VAL A 44 8.72 -6.29 -4.72
C VAL A 44 8.10 -5.73 -3.44
N ALA A 45 8.16 -6.48 -2.33
CA ALA A 45 7.62 -6.02 -1.04
C ALA A 45 8.25 -4.70 -0.58
N HIS A 46 9.56 -4.54 -0.71
CA HIS A 46 10.25 -3.29 -0.40
C HIS A 46 9.78 -2.12 -1.27
N THR A 47 9.74 -2.32 -2.60
CA THR A 47 9.38 -1.24 -3.54
C THR A 47 7.93 -0.85 -3.45
N VAL A 48 7.04 -1.82 -3.23
CA VAL A 48 5.60 -1.58 -3.16
C VAL A 48 5.22 -0.87 -1.87
N SER A 49 5.73 -1.31 -0.71
CA SER A 49 5.56 -0.58 0.55
C SER A 49 6.12 0.85 0.49
N LEU A 50 7.22 1.08 -0.24
CA LEU A 50 7.75 2.43 -0.46
C LEU A 50 6.76 3.29 -1.26
N GLN A 51 6.26 2.76 -2.37
CA GLN A 51 5.34 3.45 -3.27
C GLN A 51 4.00 3.73 -2.59
N GLU A 52 3.41 2.73 -1.95
CA GLU A 52 2.16 2.88 -1.18
C GLU A 52 2.34 3.87 -0.03
N GLY A 53 3.47 3.82 0.68
CA GLY A 53 3.79 4.79 1.73
C GLY A 53 3.79 6.23 1.23
N LEU A 54 4.47 6.50 0.12
CA LEU A 54 4.50 7.82 -0.50
C LEU A 54 3.12 8.24 -1.02
N LEU A 55 2.36 7.33 -1.63
CA LEU A 55 1.03 7.59 -2.16
C LEU A 55 0.05 7.96 -1.03
N LEU A 56 0.04 7.23 0.08
CA LEU A 56 -0.82 7.51 1.23
C LEU A 56 -0.49 8.86 1.87
N VAL A 57 0.80 9.20 2.01
CA VAL A 57 1.22 10.52 2.49
C VAL A 57 0.74 11.62 1.52
N ALA A 58 0.92 11.45 0.22
CA ALA A 58 0.43 12.41 -0.77
C ALA A 58 -1.10 12.57 -0.74
N LEU A 59 -1.83 11.46 -0.60
CA LEU A 59 -3.30 11.46 -0.48
C LEU A 59 -3.77 12.14 0.80
N SER A 60 -3.00 12.09 1.90
CA SER A 60 -3.30 12.82 3.13
C SER A 60 -3.33 14.34 2.92
N TRP A 61 -2.56 14.85 1.94
CA TRP A 61 -2.62 16.24 1.51
C TRP A 61 -3.74 16.48 0.50
N ALA A 62 -3.86 15.62 -0.52
CA ALA A 62 -4.87 15.76 -1.58
C ALA A 62 -6.31 15.73 -1.05
N ILE A 63 -6.60 14.91 -0.02
CA ILE A 63 -7.94 14.84 0.60
C ILE A 63 -8.35 16.17 1.26
N GLY A 64 -7.41 17.08 1.46
CA GLY A 64 -7.67 18.45 1.88
C GLY A 64 -8.53 19.25 0.91
N PHE A 65 -8.46 18.92 -0.39
CA PHE A 65 -9.23 19.55 -1.46
C PHE A 65 -10.54 18.82 -1.76
N ALA A 66 -10.84 17.72 -1.07
CA ALA A 66 -11.99 16.89 -1.40
C ALA A 66 -13.31 17.47 -0.84
N ALA A 67 -14.32 17.60 -1.71
CA ALA A 67 -15.71 17.92 -1.33
C ALA A 67 -16.47 16.65 -0.89
N LEU A 68 -16.04 16.08 0.24
CA LEU A 68 -16.63 14.88 0.86
C LEU A 68 -17.12 15.16 2.27
N SER A 69 -18.12 14.39 2.72
CA SER A 69 -18.46 14.33 4.15
C SER A 69 -17.28 13.75 4.94
N SER A 70 -17.16 14.11 6.22
CA SER A 70 -16.12 13.57 7.11
C SER A 70 -16.13 12.04 7.17
N THR A 71 -17.33 11.44 7.17
CA THR A 71 -17.50 9.97 7.20
C THR A 71 -17.04 9.33 5.90
N THR A 72 -17.46 9.86 4.75
CA THR A 72 -17.08 9.32 3.44
C THR A 72 -15.57 9.43 3.20
N ALA A 73 -14.97 10.56 3.59
CA ALA A 73 -13.52 10.74 3.54
C ALA A 73 -12.78 9.73 4.44
N ALA A 74 -13.29 9.48 5.65
CA ALA A 74 -12.70 8.50 6.56
C ALA A 74 -12.81 7.07 6.02
N VAL A 75 -13.93 6.70 5.40
CA VAL A 75 -14.10 5.39 4.75
C VAL A 75 -13.10 5.22 3.60
N GLY A 76 -12.98 6.22 2.71
CA GLY A 76 -12.00 6.19 1.62
C GLY A 76 -10.57 6.04 2.13
N ALA A 77 -10.19 6.80 3.16
CA ALA A 77 -8.88 6.70 3.80
C ALA A 77 -8.60 5.32 4.39
N TRP A 78 -9.55 4.73 5.12
CA TRP A 78 -9.38 3.39 5.69
C TRP A 78 -9.30 2.31 4.63
N LEU A 79 -10.12 2.39 3.57
CA LEU A 79 -10.05 1.44 2.46
C LEU A 79 -8.64 1.43 1.86
N LEU A 80 -8.05 2.60 1.60
CA LEU A 80 -6.71 2.73 1.05
C LEU A 80 -5.62 2.18 1.98
N VAL A 81 -5.67 2.50 3.29
CA VAL A 81 -4.68 2.01 4.26
C VAL A 81 -4.79 0.49 4.48
N VAL A 82 -6.01 -0.05 4.54
CA VAL A 82 -6.19 -1.50 4.64
C VAL A 82 -5.76 -2.19 3.35
N ALA A 83 -6.02 -1.58 2.19
CA ALA A 83 -5.55 -2.08 0.91
C ALA A 83 -4.02 -2.17 0.86
N SER A 84 -3.30 -1.12 1.28
CA SER A 84 -1.83 -1.14 1.33
C SER A 84 -1.30 -2.25 2.26
N LEU A 85 -1.96 -2.50 3.40
CA LEU A 85 -1.60 -3.60 4.28
C LEU A 85 -1.69 -4.96 3.58
N PHE A 86 -2.78 -5.20 2.84
CA PHE A 86 -2.93 -6.44 2.06
C PHE A 86 -1.89 -6.54 0.95
N GLN A 87 -1.52 -5.43 0.33
CA GLN A 87 -0.51 -5.38 -0.71
C GLN A 87 0.89 -5.71 -0.16
N ASP A 88 1.26 -5.13 0.97
CA ASP A 88 2.53 -5.43 1.64
C ASP A 88 2.60 -6.88 2.09
N ALA A 89 1.51 -7.36 2.70
CA ALA A 89 1.38 -8.75 3.13
C ALA A 89 1.47 -9.71 1.94
N SER A 90 0.98 -9.33 0.75
CA SER A 90 1.09 -10.12 -0.47
C SER A 90 2.56 -10.38 -0.85
N GLY A 91 3.36 -9.31 -0.94
CA GLY A 91 4.78 -9.41 -1.27
C GLY A 91 5.56 -10.23 -0.25
N ILE A 92 5.29 -10.00 1.04
CA ILE A 92 5.92 -10.74 2.14
C ILE A 92 5.50 -12.22 2.11
N ALA A 93 4.22 -12.52 1.92
CA ALA A 93 3.72 -13.89 1.85
C ALA A 93 4.40 -14.66 0.71
N ASN A 94 4.45 -14.09 -0.49
CA ASN A 94 5.11 -14.72 -1.63
C ASN A 94 6.61 -14.94 -1.42
N TRP A 95 7.28 -14.02 -0.72
CA TRP A 95 8.67 -14.19 -0.33
C TRP A 95 8.85 -15.36 0.65
N LEU A 96 8.02 -15.43 1.69
CA LEU A 96 8.06 -16.49 2.70
C LEU A 96 7.73 -17.87 2.11
N THR A 97 6.78 -17.95 1.19
CA THR A 97 6.38 -19.20 0.52
C THR A 97 7.26 -19.56 -0.66
N ARG A 98 8.25 -18.72 -1.02
CA ARG A 98 9.12 -18.89 -2.19
C ARG A 98 8.32 -19.13 -3.47
N THR A 99 7.24 -18.37 -3.64
CA THR A 99 6.42 -18.43 -4.85
C THR A 99 7.26 -18.00 -6.04
N ASP A 100 7.22 -18.71 -7.16
CA ASP A 100 7.84 -18.23 -8.40
C ASP A 100 6.95 -17.19 -9.07
N ASP A 101 5.77 -17.62 -9.53
CA ASP A 101 4.75 -16.78 -10.12
C ASP A 101 3.43 -16.88 -9.32
N GLN A 102 2.95 -15.75 -8.80
CA GLN A 102 1.77 -15.73 -7.95
C GLN A 102 0.47 -16.01 -8.71
N PHE A 103 0.41 -15.69 -10.01
CA PHE A 103 -0.80 -15.86 -10.83
C PHE A 103 -0.96 -17.31 -11.27
N ALA A 104 0.14 -17.94 -11.67
CA ALA A 104 0.17 -19.35 -12.01
C ALA A 104 -0.13 -20.22 -10.78
N ALA A 105 0.48 -19.90 -9.64
CA ALA A 105 0.33 -20.70 -8.42
C ALA A 105 -0.94 -20.39 -7.61
N ARG A 106 -1.63 -19.26 -7.87
CA ARG A 106 -2.70 -18.72 -7.02
C ARG A 106 -2.29 -18.71 -5.54
N SER A 107 -1.09 -18.21 -5.28
CA SER A 107 -0.47 -18.23 -3.96
C SER A 107 -1.28 -17.46 -2.90
N PRO A 108 -0.98 -17.62 -1.60
CA PRO A 108 -1.56 -16.76 -0.57
C PRO A 108 -1.36 -15.27 -0.88
N GLY A 109 -0.20 -14.90 -1.44
CA GLY A 109 0.05 -13.53 -1.88
C GLY A 109 -0.91 -13.06 -2.99
N TRP A 110 -1.29 -13.93 -3.92
CA TRP A 110 -2.29 -13.60 -4.94
C TRP A 110 -3.67 -13.28 -4.33
N VAL A 111 -4.10 -14.03 -3.31
CA VAL A 111 -5.35 -13.76 -2.60
C VAL A 111 -5.29 -12.39 -1.92
N LEU A 112 -4.19 -12.10 -1.20
CA LEU A 112 -4.00 -10.82 -0.52
C LEU A 112 -3.96 -9.65 -1.53
N ALA A 113 -3.25 -9.80 -2.65
CA ALA A 113 -3.21 -8.80 -3.72
C ALA A 113 -4.60 -8.56 -4.34
N SER A 114 -5.43 -9.60 -4.44
CA SER A 114 -6.80 -9.48 -4.96
C SER A 114 -7.70 -8.68 -4.01
N VAL A 115 -7.57 -8.91 -2.69
CA VAL A 115 -8.29 -8.12 -1.68
C VAL A 115 -7.83 -6.66 -1.73
N ASN A 116 -6.51 -6.41 -1.79
CA ASN A 116 -5.98 -5.07 -2.00
C ASN A 116 -6.62 -4.41 -3.23
N ALA A 117 -6.61 -5.06 -4.39
CA ALA A 117 -7.12 -4.47 -5.63
C ALA A 117 -8.57 -3.98 -5.49
N VAL A 118 -9.45 -4.75 -4.84
CA VAL A 118 -10.85 -4.36 -4.61
C VAL A 118 -10.94 -3.15 -3.66
N LEU A 119 -10.26 -3.21 -2.51
CA LEU A 119 -10.30 -2.15 -1.51
C LEU A 119 -9.68 -0.85 -2.03
N ASN A 120 -8.53 -0.95 -2.71
CA ASN A 120 -7.82 0.18 -3.27
C ASN A 120 -8.67 0.87 -4.35
N THR A 121 -9.30 0.09 -5.23
CA THR A 121 -10.19 0.64 -6.27
C THR A 121 -11.34 1.41 -5.64
N ALA A 122 -12.01 0.86 -4.62
CA ALA A 122 -13.11 1.52 -3.94
C ALA A 122 -12.66 2.80 -3.20
N GLY A 123 -11.56 2.72 -2.45
CA GLY A 123 -11.01 3.84 -1.70
C GLY A 123 -10.54 4.98 -2.61
N LEU A 124 -9.85 4.64 -3.69
CA LEU A 124 -9.37 5.61 -4.68
C LEU A 124 -10.53 6.27 -5.42
N ALA A 125 -11.55 5.52 -5.82
CA ALA A 125 -12.74 6.07 -6.45
C ALA A 125 -13.43 7.12 -5.55
N ILE A 126 -13.57 6.83 -4.25
CA ILE A 126 -14.14 7.78 -3.28
C ILE A 126 -13.30 9.06 -3.20
N VAL A 127 -11.99 8.93 -2.98
CA VAL A 127 -11.10 10.08 -2.76
C VAL A 127 -10.97 10.90 -4.05
N SER A 128 -10.74 10.25 -5.19
CA SER A 128 -10.62 10.93 -6.49
C SER A 128 -11.90 11.67 -6.87
N TYR A 129 -13.08 11.04 -6.72
CA TYR A 129 -14.36 11.72 -6.93
C TYR A 129 -14.50 12.96 -6.04
N GLY A 130 -14.16 12.82 -4.75
CA GLY A 130 -14.17 13.91 -3.79
C GLY A 130 -13.27 15.07 -4.19
N VAL A 131 -12.03 14.78 -4.59
CA VAL A 131 -11.04 15.78 -5.02
C VAL A 131 -11.51 16.49 -6.28
N VAL A 132 -11.94 15.75 -7.31
CA VAL A 132 -12.43 16.34 -8.56
C VAL A 132 -13.61 17.28 -8.29
N ARG A 133 -14.57 16.84 -7.47
CA ARG A 133 -15.73 17.66 -7.09
C ARG A 133 -15.37 18.89 -6.25
N GLY A 134 -14.27 18.87 -5.51
CA GLY A 134 -13.85 20.01 -4.71
C GLY A 134 -13.03 21.05 -5.48
N LEU A 135 -12.46 20.65 -6.63
CA LEU A 135 -11.65 21.52 -7.48
C LEU A 135 -12.42 22.11 -8.67
N LEU A 136 -13.48 21.43 -9.12
CA LEU A 136 -14.39 21.88 -10.19
C LEU A 136 -15.65 22.52 -9.60
#